data_AF-A0A542YQX3-F1
#
_entry.id   AF-A0A542YQX3-F1
#
_cell.length_a   1.000
_cell.length_b   1.000
_cell.length_c   1.000
_cell.angle_alpha   90.00
_cell.angle_beta   90.00
_cell.angle_gamma   90.00
#
_symmetry.space_group_name_H-M   'P 1'
#
loop_
_entity.id
_entity.type
_entity.pdbx_description
1 polymer ?
#
loop_
_entity_poly.entity_id
_entity_poly.type
_entity_poly.pdbx_seq_one_letter_code
_entity_poly.pdbx_strand_id
1 'polypeptide(L)'
;MAVMERRTTGMVIIGGLIFVVLAGFLAVVQPDARPLALSAALFFGAVAAIAAVERGRHRISPTTNARLMGAASVLFGVGFGAMGVVAWRDPYAFDRAPQAVIVAVAVLGLVFFGVGGVLLIVTGGRPLRWGRRR
;
A
#
# COMPACT_ATOMS: atom_id res chain seq x y z
N MET A 1 -9.76 -26.46 -7.74
CA MET A 1 -9.81 -25.08 -7.20
C MET A 1 -8.42 -24.44 -7.05
N ALA A 2 -7.42 -25.11 -6.46
CA ALA A 2 -6.07 -24.55 -6.21
C ALA A 2 -5.28 -24.04 -7.46
N VAL A 3 -5.55 -24.56 -8.66
CA VAL A 3 -4.89 -24.11 -9.90
C VAL A 3 -5.39 -22.73 -10.35
N MET A 4 -6.68 -22.45 -10.13
CA MET A 4 -7.31 -21.19 -10.51
C MET A 4 -6.83 -20.05 -9.61
N GLU A 5 -6.71 -20.33 -8.31
CA GLU A 5 -6.19 -19.41 -7.30
C GLU A 5 -4.73 -19.01 -7.58
N ARG A 6 -3.86 -19.96 -7.95
CA ARG A 6 -2.47 -19.67 -8.35
C ARG A 6 -2.35 -18.81 -9.60
N ARG A 7 -3.28 -18.94 -10.56
CA ARG A 7 -3.34 -18.10 -11.76
C ARG A 7 -3.73 -16.67 -11.40
N THR A 8 -4.77 -16.49 -10.59
CA THR A 8 -5.22 -15.16 -10.16
C THR A 8 -4.14 -14.41 -9.38
N THR A 9 -3.48 -15.05 -8.41
CA THR A 9 -2.38 -14.41 -7.67
C THR A 9 -1.21 -14.05 -8.60
N GLY A 10 -0.91 -14.91 -9.58
CA GLY A 10 0.12 -14.61 -10.59
C GLY A 10 -0.22 -13.39 -11.45
N MET A 11 -1.48 -13.27 -11.89
CA MET A 11 -1.95 -12.12 -12.66
C MET A 11 -1.90 -10.82 -11.85
N VAL A 12 -2.23 -10.87 -10.55
CA VAL A 12 -2.14 -9.70 -9.66
C VAL A 12 -0.70 -9.23 -9.48
N ILE A 13 0.25 -10.16 -9.30
CA ILE A 13 1.68 -9.83 -9.18
C ILE A 13 2.18 -9.19 -10.48
N ILE A 14 1.88 -9.80 -11.63
CA ILE A 14 2.31 -9.29 -12.95
C ILE A 14 1.70 -7.91 -13.21
N GLY A 15 0.39 -7.75 -12.99
CA GLY A 15 -0.30 -6.47 -13.14
C GLY A 15 0.31 -5.39 -12.25
N GLY A 16 0.55 -5.69 -10.97
CA GLY A 16 1.17 -4.73 -10.06
C GLY A 16 2.60 -4.35 -10.47
N LEU A 17 3.39 -5.30 -10.96
CA LEU A 17 4.73 -5.05 -11.51
C LEU A 17 4.71 -4.13 -12.73
N ILE A 18 3.77 -4.35 -13.65
CA ILE A 18 3.59 -3.48 -14.82
C ILE A 18 3.29 -2.05 -14.38
N PHE A 19 2.41 -1.86 -13.39
CA PHE A 19 2.09 -0.55 -12.87
C PHE A 19 3.28 0.13 -12.16
N VAL A 20 4.10 -0.62 -11.43
CA VAL A 20 5.34 -0.09 -10.82
C VAL A 20 6.33 0.37 -11.88
N VAL A 21 6.54 -0.43 -12.93
CA VAL A 21 7.44 -0.08 -14.05
C VAL A 21 6.91 1.13 -14.81
N LEU A 22 5.62 1.15 -15.12
CA LEU A 22 4.96 2.27 -15.80
C LEU A 22 5.05 3.56 -14.98
N ALA A 23 4.84 3.47 -13.67
CA ALA A 23 5.03 4.60 -12.76
C ALA A 23 6.49 5.10 -12.74
N GLY A 24 7.47 4.19 -12.71
CA GLY A 24 8.89 4.55 -12.81
C GLY A 24 9.20 5.27 -14.12
N PHE A 25 8.66 4.78 -15.23
CA PHE A 25 8.79 5.43 -16.54
C PHE A 25 8.15 6.83 -16.56
N LEU A 26 6.92 6.96 -16.07
CA LEU A 26 6.23 8.26 -16.00
C LEU A 26 6.96 9.25 -15.10
N ALA A 27 7.57 8.79 -14.00
CA ALA A 27 8.35 9.65 -13.13
C ALA A 27 9.60 10.24 -13.83
N VAL A 28 10.15 9.53 -14.82
CA VAL A 28 11.30 10.00 -15.62
C VAL A 28 10.83 10.92 -16.75
N VAL A 29 9.79 10.51 -17.50
CA VAL A 29 9.36 11.18 -18.73
C VAL A 29 8.45 12.39 -18.47
N GLN A 30 7.67 12.37 -17.39
CA GLN A 30 6.74 13.44 -17.01
C GLN A 30 6.99 13.86 -15.55
N PRO A 31 7.88 14.85 -15.32
CA PRO A 31 8.21 15.33 -13.98
C PRO A 31 7.00 15.77 -13.16
N ASP A 32 6.01 16.38 -13.83
CA ASP A 32 4.79 16.87 -13.20
C ASP A 32 3.87 15.72 -12.75
N ALA A 33 3.96 14.55 -13.40
CA ALA A 33 3.22 13.35 -13.03
C ALA A 33 3.94 12.50 -11.97
N ARG A 34 5.19 12.83 -11.58
CA ARG A 34 5.99 12.09 -10.58
C ARG A 34 5.23 11.75 -9.31
N PRO A 35 4.49 12.67 -8.69
CA PRO A 35 3.85 12.38 -7.41
C PRO A 35 2.73 11.35 -7.55
N LEU A 36 1.96 11.47 -8.63
CA LEU A 36 0.86 10.56 -8.96
C LEU A 36 1.42 9.19 -9.36
N ALA A 37 2.47 9.17 -10.17
CA ALA A 37 3.20 7.97 -10.53
C ALA A 37 3.76 7.24 -9.29
N LEU A 38 4.41 7.95 -8.37
CA LEU A 38 4.92 7.37 -7.12
C LEU A 38 3.78 6.79 -6.27
N SER A 39 2.66 7.49 -6.14
CA SER A 39 1.50 6.98 -5.41
C SER A 39 0.98 5.69 -6.04
N ALA A 40 0.85 5.63 -7.37
CA ALA A 40 0.44 4.44 -8.10
C ALA A 40 1.45 3.28 -7.91
N ALA A 41 2.75 3.54 -8.01
CA ALA A 41 3.78 2.54 -7.75
C ALA A 41 3.65 1.95 -6.34
N LEU A 42 3.41 2.79 -5.34
CA LEU A 42 3.23 2.36 -3.95
C LEU A 42 1.97 1.51 -3.79
N PHE A 43 0.84 1.93 -4.36
CA PHE A 43 -0.42 1.18 -4.30
C PHE A 43 -0.30 -0.19 -4.99
N PHE A 44 0.08 -0.20 -6.27
CA PHE A 44 0.15 -1.43 -7.05
C PHE A 44 1.31 -2.34 -6.62
N GLY A 45 2.43 -1.76 -6.20
CA GLY A 45 3.54 -2.49 -5.60
C GLY A 45 3.16 -3.16 -4.29
N ALA A 46 2.39 -2.48 -3.43
CA ALA A 46 1.90 -3.06 -2.20
C ALA A 46 0.89 -4.19 -2.44
N VAL A 47 -0.01 -4.05 -3.43
CA VAL A 47 -0.91 -5.14 -3.85
C VAL A 47 -0.13 -6.36 -4.36
N ALA A 48 0.88 -6.14 -5.21
CA ALA A 48 1.75 -7.21 -5.68
C ALA A 48 2.52 -7.88 -4.52
N ALA A 49 3.00 -7.09 -3.55
CA ALA A 49 3.66 -7.59 -2.36
C ALA A 49 2.72 -8.47 -1.52
N ILE A 50 1.48 -8.04 -1.27
CA ILE A 50 0.47 -8.84 -0.55
C ILE A 50 0.22 -10.16 -1.29
N ALA A 51 0.02 -10.10 -2.61
CA ALA A 51 -0.20 -11.30 -3.43
C ALA A 51 1.00 -12.26 -3.37
N ALA A 52 2.23 -11.74 -3.37
CA ALA A 52 3.44 -12.54 -3.23
C ALA A 52 3.56 -13.18 -1.83
N VAL A 53 3.25 -12.43 -0.77
CA VAL A 53 3.25 -12.93 0.61
C VAL A 53 2.20 -14.02 0.78
N GLU A 54 0.98 -13.82 0.26
CA GLU A 54 -0.10 -14.81 0.38
C GLU A 54 0.25 -16.12 -0.34
N ARG A 55 0.93 -16.02 -1.50
CA ARG A 55 1.45 -17.20 -2.23
C ARG A 55 2.45 -18.00 -1.41
N GLY A 56 3.21 -17.35 -0.52
CA GLY A 56 4.22 -17.96 0.35
C GLY A 56 3.75 -18.23 1.78
N ARG A 57 2.50 -17.90 2.14
CA ARG A 57 2.02 -17.85 3.53
C ARG A 57 2.21 -19.15 4.31
N HIS A 58 2.08 -20.29 3.65
CA HIS A 58 2.24 -21.62 4.24
C HIS A 58 3.72 -22.02 4.47
N ARG A 59 4.67 -21.23 3.96
CA ARG A 59 6.12 -21.47 4.09
C ARG A 59 6.80 -20.54 5.10
N ILE A 60 6.07 -19.58 5.66
CA ILE A 60 6.61 -18.57 6.57
C ILE A 60 5.89 -18.59 7.91
N SER A 61 6.58 -18.17 8.97
CA SER A 61 5.97 -18.11 10.31
C SER A 61 4.81 -17.09 10.32
N PRO A 62 3.78 -17.28 11.18
CA PRO A 62 2.70 -16.31 11.32
C PRO A 62 3.19 -14.89 11.66
N THR A 63 4.24 -14.79 12.47
CA THR A 63 4.88 -13.52 12.84
C THR A 63 5.54 -12.85 11.64
N THR A 64 6.26 -13.62 10.81
CA THR A 64 6.88 -13.12 9.58
C THR A 64 5.81 -12.67 8.59
N ASN A 65 4.74 -13.45 8.43
CA ASN A 65 3.61 -13.10 7.57
C ASN A 65 2.97 -11.77 8.02
N ALA A 66 2.70 -11.61 9.32
CA ALA A 66 2.15 -10.38 9.87
C ALA A 66 3.06 -9.16 9.63
N ARG A 67 4.38 -9.33 9.78
CA ARG A 67 5.35 -8.26 9.49
C ARG A 67 5.39 -7.89 8.01
N LEU A 68 5.33 -8.87 7.11
CA LEU A 68 5.32 -8.63 5.67
C LEU A 68 4.03 -7.93 5.22
N MET A 69 2.88 -8.36 5.75
CA MET A 69 1.61 -7.64 5.52
C MET A 69 1.62 -6.25 6.14
N GLY A 70 2.24 -6.09 7.31
CA GLY A 70 2.46 -4.78 7.91
C GLY A 70 3.30 -3.86 7.02
N ALA A 71 4.40 -4.36 6.45
CA ALA A 71 5.23 -3.60 5.52
C ALA A 71 4.48 -3.22 4.24
N ALA A 72 3.71 -4.13 3.66
CA ALA A 72 2.87 -3.82 2.50
C ALA A 72 1.77 -2.79 2.85
N SER A 73 1.18 -2.89 4.04
CA SER A 73 0.22 -1.90 4.54
C SER A 73 0.87 -0.53 4.73
N VAL A 74 2.11 -0.46 5.23
CA VAL A 74 2.84 0.81 5.32
C VAL A 74 3.02 1.45 3.94
N LEU A 75 3.38 0.67 2.92
CA LEU A 75 3.50 1.17 1.55
C LEU A 75 2.18 1.75 1.03
N PHE A 76 1.05 1.08 1.32
CA PHE A 76 -0.29 1.63 1.06
C PHE A 76 -0.52 2.97 1.76
N GLY A 77 -0.19 3.07 3.04
CA GLY A 77 -0.32 4.31 3.83
C GLY A 77 0.52 5.44 3.26
N VAL A 78 1.78 5.16 2.88
CA VAL A 78 2.66 6.14 2.25
C VAL A 78 2.12 6.58 0.89
N GLY A 79 1.51 5.67 0.11
CA GLY A 79 0.82 6.00 -1.15
C GLY A 79 -0.30 7.02 -0.95
N PHE A 80 -1.14 6.80 0.08
CA PHE A 80 -2.15 7.78 0.49
C PHE A 80 -1.55 9.10 0.97
N GLY A 81 -0.49 9.07 1.79
CA GLY A 81 0.20 10.27 2.24
C GLY A 81 0.76 11.11 1.09
N ALA A 82 1.39 10.46 0.11
CA ALA A 82 1.87 11.10 -1.10
C ALA A 82 0.73 11.74 -1.89
N MET A 83 -0.39 11.02 -2.09
CA MET A 83 -1.59 11.55 -2.74
C MET A 83 -2.12 12.80 -2.01
N GLY A 84 -2.14 12.80 -0.68
CA GLY A 84 -2.57 13.95 0.12
C GLY A 84 -1.66 15.16 -0.05
N VAL A 85 -0.34 14.96 -0.08
CA VAL A 85 0.63 16.05 -0.33
C VAL A 85 0.43 16.66 -1.72
N VAL A 86 0.11 15.83 -2.71
CA VAL A 86 -0.19 16.28 -4.07
C VAL A 86 -1.44 17.12 -4.10
N ALA A 87 -2.55 16.59 -3.56
CA ALA A 87 -3.81 17.30 -3.50
C ALA A 87 -3.71 18.60 -2.69
N TRP A 88 -2.85 18.64 -1.67
CA TRP A 88 -2.60 19.85 -0.89
C TRP A 88 -1.85 20.92 -1.69
N ARG A 89 -0.84 20.52 -2.48
CA ARG A 89 -0.03 21.45 -3.28
C ARG A 89 -0.70 21.90 -4.57
N ASP A 90 -1.46 21.01 -5.20
CA ASP A 90 -2.16 21.27 -6.45
C ASP A 90 -3.63 20.86 -6.31
N PRO A 91 -4.54 21.83 -6.12
CA PRO A 91 -5.97 21.57 -6.03
C PRO A 91 -6.58 20.97 -7.30
N TYR A 92 -5.92 21.12 -8.45
CA TYR A 92 -6.38 20.66 -9.76
C TYR A 92 -5.74 19.33 -10.16
N ALA A 93 -4.88 18.74 -9.32
CA ALA A 93 -4.32 17.41 -9.59
C ALA A 93 -5.40 16.32 -9.66
N PHE A 94 -6.60 16.58 -9.13
CA PHE A 94 -7.71 15.65 -9.08
C PHE A 94 -9.05 16.36 -9.36
N ASP A 95 -9.38 16.53 -10.64
CA ASP A 95 -10.59 17.26 -11.08
C ASP A 95 -11.93 16.62 -10.68
N ARG A 96 -11.92 15.39 -10.14
CA ARG A 96 -13.13 14.61 -9.89
C ARG A 96 -13.66 14.67 -8.45
N ALA A 97 -12.97 15.33 -7.52
CA ALA A 97 -13.43 15.44 -6.13
C ALA A 97 -12.96 16.74 -5.46
N PRO A 98 -13.71 17.27 -4.47
CA PRO A 98 -13.26 18.42 -3.69
C PRO A 98 -11.93 18.11 -2.99
N GLN A 99 -10.99 19.06 -3.03
CA GLN A 99 -9.66 18.93 -2.43
C GLN A 99 -9.71 18.44 -0.97
N ALA A 100 -10.64 18.98 -0.17
CA ALA A 100 -10.82 18.59 1.22
C ALA A 100 -11.15 17.09 1.40
N VAL A 101 -11.93 16.52 0.48
CA VAL A 101 -12.28 15.09 0.49
C VAL A 101 -11.04 14.24 0.22
N ILE A 102 -10.22 14.64 -0.75
CA ILE A 102 -9.02 13.90 -1.13
C ILE A 102 -7.99 13.92 -0.01
N VAL A 103 -7.77 15.09 0.59
CA VAL A 103 -6.87 15.24 1.75
C VAL A 103 -7.38 14.42 2.93
N ALA A 104 -8.69 14.42 3.20
CA ALA A 104 -9.26 13.60 4.27
C ALA A 104 -9.05 12.09 4.01
N VAL A 105 -9.29 11.61 2.79
CA VAL A 105 -9.04 10.22 2.40
C VAL A 105 -7.56 9.87 2.51
N ALA A 106 -6.66 10.77 2.09
CA ALA A 106 -5.23 10.59 2.22
C ALA A 106 -4.78 10.48 3.68
N VAL A 107 -5.29 11.34 4.57
CA VAL A 107 -4.98 11.29 6.00
C VAL A 107 -5.51 10.01 6.62
N LEU A 108 -6.76 9.63 6.33
CA LEU A 108 -7.35 8.39 6.83
C LEU A 108 -6.56 7.17 6.34
N GLY A 109 -6.24 7.11 5.06
CA GLY A 109 -5.44 6.03 4.48
C GLY A 109 -4.04 5.94 5.10
N LEU A 110 -3.36 7.07 5.31
CA LEU A 110 -2.06 7.12 5.97
C LEU A 110 -2.15 6.61 7.42
N VAL A 111 -3.18 7.02 8.17
CA VAL A 111 -3.35 6.59 9.56
C VAL A 111 -3.68 5.09 9.62
N PHE A 112 -4.71 4.64 8.92
CA PHE A 112 -5.15 3.25 8.99
C PHE A 112 -4.10 2.28 8.45
N PHE A 113 -3.57 2.53 7.25
CA PHE A 113 -2.63 1.61 6.61
C PHE A 113 -1.19 1.82 7.05
N GLY A 114 -0.77 3.07 7.23
CA GLY A 114 0.56 3.42 7.72
C GLY A 114 0.75 3.04 9.19
N VAL A 115 -0.02 3.64 10.10
CA VAL A 115 0.11 3.33 11.54
C VAL A 115 -0.30 1.89 11.83
N GLY A 116 -1.39 1.40 11.24
CA GLY A 116 -1.80 0.00 11.37
C GLY A 116 -0.74 -0.97 10.86
N GLY A 117 -0.09 -0.66 9.73
CA GLY A 117 1.01 -1.44 9.19
C GLY A 117 2.24 -1.48 10.12
N VAL A 118 2.63 -0.32 10.67
CA VAL A 118 3.70 -0.25 11.67
C VAL A 118 3.35 -1.07 12.90
N LEU A 119 2.11 -0.99 13.40
CA LEU A 119 1.67 -1.80 14.52
C LEU A 119 1.77 -3.29 14.22
N LEU A 120 1.36 -3.75 13.03
CA LEU A 120 1.52 -5.15 12.61
C LEU A 120 2.99 -5.60 12.57
N ILE A 121 3.90 -4.72 12.14
CA ILE A 121 5.34 -5.02 12.13
C ILE A 121 5.86 -5.19 13.57
N VAL A 122 5.52 -4.24 14.44
CA VAL A 122 6.03 -4.18 15.82
C VAL A 122 5.44 -5.31 16.67
N THR A 123 4.13 -5.53 16.61
CA THR A 123 3.46 -6.56 17.42
C THR A 123 3.59 -7.96 16.81
N GLY A 124 3.98 -8.06 15.54
CA GLY A 124 4.03 -9.33 14.82
C GLY A 124 2.67 -9.99 14.71
N GLY A 125 1.61 -9.18 14.60
CA GLY A 125 0.21 -9.66 14.52
C GLY A 125 -0.39 -10.07 15.85
N ARG A 126 0.31 -9.87 16.98
CA ARG A 126 -0.26 -10.11 18.30
C ARG A 126 -1.25 -9.00 18.68
N PRO A 127 -2.39 -9.32 19.31
CA PRO A 127 -3.30 -8.30 19.81
C PRO A 127 -2.59 -7.44 20.85
N LEU A 128 -2.78 -6.12 20.76
CA LEU A 128 -2.27 -5.17 21.74
C LEU A 128 -2.92 -5.46 23.09
N ARG A 129 -2.15 -6.05 24.01
CA ARG A 129 -2.58 -6.21 25.40
C ARG A 129 -2.51 -4.85 26.10
N TRP A 130 -3.53 -4.03 25.88
CA TRP A 130 -3.79 -2.88 26.74
C TRP A 130 -4.46 -3.38 28.02
N GLY A 131 -3.76 -3.22 29.16
CA GLY A 131 -4.36 -3.37 30.49
C GLY A 131 -4.47 -4.79 31.04
N ARG A 132 -3.37 -5.30 31.62
CA ARG A 132 -3.37 -5.98 32.93
C ARG A 132 -2.04 -5.71 33.61
N ARG A 133 -1.86 -4.47 34.05
CA ARG A 133 -1.00 -4.20 35.21
C ARG A 133 -1.93 -4.30 36.42
N ARG A 134 -1.72 -5.34 37.22
CA ARG A 134 -2.30 -5.42 38.57
C ARG A 134 -1.66 -4.33 39.44
#